data_AF-A0A1E7F0F2-F1
#
_entry.id   AF-A0A1E7F0F2-F1
#
_cell.length_a   1.000
_cell.length_b   1.000
_cell.length_c   1.000
_cell.angle_alpha   90.00
_cell.angle_beta   90.00
_cell.angle_gamma   90.00
#
_symmetry.space_group_name_H-M   'P 1'
#
loop_
_entity.id
_entity.type
_entity.pdbx_description
1 polymer ?
#
loop_
_entity_poly.entity_id
_entity_poly.type
_entity_poly.pdbx_seq_one_letter_code
_entity_poly.pdbx_strand_id
1 'polypeptide(L)'
;MCWIPRRLSRLAIKLGLFEEEERGGLLCQGHENHYDYRYRTNVLENLMHSDLNLWSNDDAYKREHHEAVDDKYLQVLIQLRKMGLLKKEDIQQYHLTIKLCGEYGYFSEKRFRFLIEWDPNALINPDVKGSLPTDERFQIVFESGIRYFPKKKGINLLFHKGTGHNHWQYPFESACMGLGYEQVMKVVEDTLIRYSDTPINVADALLSAAVDENVHLDCVYFLLRRQPDVLLKLLSSSSSSPRISTLVDATAAGINDNNNDSSNNDNSGDSKIRKRKRG
;
A
#
# COMPACT_ATOMS: atom_id res chain seq x y z
N MET A 1 25.99 1.64 -9.51
CA MET A 1 25.49 0.52 -10.34
C MET A 1 24.12 0.77 -11.01
N CYS A 2 23.50 1.96 -10.92
CA CYS A 2 22.09 2.19 -11.34
C CYS A 2 21.78 2.15 -12.85
N TRP A 3 22.77 2.21 -13.75
CA TRP A 3 22.53 2.15 -15.20
C TRP A 3 22.28 0.75 -15.74
N ILE A 4 22.59 -0.26 -14.93
CA ILE A 4 22.63 -1.67 -15.31
C ILE A 4 21.22 -2.18 -15.67
N PRO A 5 20.16 -1.97 -14.84
CA PRO A 5 18.82 -2.47 -15.16
C PRO A 5 18.29 -1.98 -16.51
N ARG A 6 18.39 -0.66 -16.77
CA ARG A 6 17.85 -0.06 -17.99
C ARG A 6 18.52 -0.59 -19.26
N ARG A 7 19.86 -0.60 -19.28
CA ARG A 7 20.61 -1.00 -20.48
C ARG A 7 20.47 -2.50 -20.72
N LEU A 8 20.51 -3.30 -19.67
CA LEU A 8 20.37 -4.74 -19.77
C LEU A 8 18.96 -5.14 -20.19
N SER A 9 17.89 -4.58 -19.60
CA SER A 9 16.53 -4.95 -20.00
C SER A 9 16.24 -4.60 -21.46
N ARG A 10 16.71 -3.44 -21.96
CA ARG A 10 16.58 -3.10 -23.39
C ARG A 10 17.32 -4.06 -24.29
N LEU A 11 18.57 -4.38 -23.96
CA LEU A 11 19.38 -5.29 -24.77
C LEU A 11 18.78 -6.69 -24.74
N ALA A 12 18.35 -7.16 -23.58
CA ALA A 12 17.78 -8.48 -23.41
C ALA A 12 16.43 -8.66 -24.13
N ILE A 13 15.59 -7.62 -24.14
CA ILE A 13 14.37 -7.58 -24.97
C ILE A 13 14.74 -7.66 -26.45
N LYS A 14 15.72 -6.86 -26.91
CA LYS A 14 16.17 -6.87 -28.31
C LYS A 14 16.74 -8.22 -28.75
N LEU A 15 17.42 -8.91 -27.85
CA LEU A 15 18.01 -10.22 -28.08
C LEU A 15 17.03 -11.39 -27.86
N GLY A 16 15.80 -11.12 -27.39
CA GLY A 16 14.81 -12.16 -27.10
C GLY A 16 15.27 -13.15 -26.03
N LEU A 17 16.05 -12.70 -25.04
CA LEU A 17 16.64 -13.58 -24.01
C LEU A 17 15.65 -13.99 -22.91
N PHE A 18 14.52 -13.30 -22.82
CA PHE A 18 13.51 -13.47 -21.78
C PHE A 18 12.12 -13.48 -22.41
N GLU A 19 11.18 -14.11 -21.73
CA GLU A 19 9.76 -14.04 -22.10
C GLU A 19 9.23 -12.61 -21.95
N GLU A 20 8.14 -12.29 -22.66
CA GLU A 20 7.54 -10.95 -22.62
C GLU A 20 7.13 -10.57 -21.19
N GLU A 21 6.58 -11.51 -20.42
CA GLU A 21 6.22 -11.30 -19.01
C GLU A 21 7.42 -10.99 -18.10
N GLU A 22 8.63 -11.44 -18.43
CA GLU A 22 9.84 -11.19 -17.64
C GLU A 22 10.44 -9.80 -17.89
N ARG A 23 9.95 -9.11 -18.93
CA ARG A 23 10.28 -7.71 -19.30
C ARG A 23 11.78 -7.43 -19.34
N GLY A 24 12.52 -8.32 -19.99
CA GLY A 24 13.98 -8.23 -20.10
C GLY A 24 14.69 -8.50 -18.77
N GLY A 25 14.21 -9.50 -18.02
CA GLY A 25 14.79 -9.94 -16.76
C GLY A 25 14.43 -9.08 -15.55
N LEU A 26 13.62 -8.04 -15.73
CA LEU A 26 13.25 -7.10 -14.67
C LEU A 26 12.41 -7.77 -13.58
N LEU A 27 11.53 -8.68 -13.98
CA LEU A 27 10.61 -9.40 -13.10
C LEU A 27 11.10 -10.82 -12.75
N CYS A 28 12.30 -11.19 -13.21
CA CYS A 28 12.89 -12.48 -12.87
C CYS A 28 13.18 -12.56 -11.38
N GLN A 29 12.60 -13.58 -10.73
CA GLN A 29 12.97 -13.95 -9.38
C GLN A 29 14.26 -14.78 -9.43
N GLY A 30 15.19 -14.52 -8.51
CA GLY A 30 16.37 -15.36 -8.35
C GLY A 30 15.98 -16.82 -8.07
N HIS A 31 16.76 -17.78 -8.59
CA HIS A 31 16.57 -19.18 -8.21
C HIS A 31 16.88 -19.36 -6.72
N GLU A 32 15.95 -20.01 -6.02
CA GLU A 32 16.08 -20.32 -4.60
C GLU A 32 17.32 -21.16 -4.33
N ASN A 33 18.24 -20.61 -3.54
CA ASN A 33 18.99 -21.47 -2.64
C ASN A 33 18.07 -21.74 -1.44
N HIS A 34 17.75 -23.02 -1.27
CA HIS A 34 16.64 -23.58 -0.48
C HIS A 34 16.63 -23.26 1.04
N TYR A 35 17.50 -22.37 1.53
CA TYR A 35 17.65 -22.09 2.97
C TYR A 35 17.16 -20.71 3.41
N ASP A 36 16.79 -19.80 2.49
CA ASP A 36 16.22 -18.51 2.88
C ASP A 36 15.04 -18.08 2.00
N TYR A 37 13.85 -18.56 2.37
CA TYR A 37 12.57 -18.23 1.73
C TYR A 37 12.21 -16.73 1.80
N ARG A 38 13.00 -15.89 2.49
CA ARG A 38 12.67 -14.47 2.70
C ARG A 38 13.13 -13.52 1.60
N TYR A 39 13.87 -13.98 0.59
CA TYR A 39 14.54 -13.07 -0.37
C TYR A 39 14.40 -13.46 -1.85
N ARG A 40 13.22 -13.91 -2.28
CA ARG A 40 12.91 -13.83 -3.72
C ARG A 40 12.65 -12.37 -4.08
N THR A 41 13.71 -11.61 -4.39
CA THR A 41 13.59 -10.23 -4.89
C THR A 41 13.87 -10.17 -6.38
N ASN A 42 12.98 -9.52 -7.13
CA ASN A 42 13.24 -9.13 -8.50
C ASN A 42 13.96 -7.77 -8.57
N VAL A 43 14.28 -7.31 -9.78
CA VAL A 43 15.03 -6.06 -9.97
C VAL A 43 14.21 -4.83 -9.53
N LEU A 44 12.88 -4.81 -9.72
CA LEU A 44 12.03 -3.72 -9.23
C LEU A 44 12.03 -3.64 -7.71
N GLU A 45 11.94 -4.77 -7.03
CA GLU A 45 12.01 -4.83 -5.57
C GLU A 45 13.39 -4.37 -5.08
N ASN A 46 14.47 -4.78 -5.75
CA ASN A 46 15.82 -4.31 -5.44
C ASN A 46 15.99 -2.80 -5.67
N LEU A 47 15.26 -2.21 -6.61
CA LEU A 47 15.23 -0.75 -6.79
C LEU A 47 14.48 -0.02 -5.68
N MET A 48 13.75 -0.71 -4.80
CA MET A 48 13.19 -0.12 -3.59
C MET A 48 14.20 -0.09 -2.46
N HIS A 49 15.30 -0.84 -2.57
CA HIS A 49 16.29 -0.91 -1.53
C HIS A 49 17.24 0.30 -1.53
N SER A 50 17.55 0.83 -0.35
CA SER A 50 18.64 1.76 -0.10
C SER A 50 19.92 0.99 0.17
N ASP A 51 21.06 1.59 -0.15
CA ASP A 51 22.36 0.96 0.11
C ASP A 51 22.55 0.81 1.64
N LEU A 52 22.69 -0.43 2.12
CA LEU A 52 22.87 -0.76 3.54
C LEU A 52 24.33 -0.60 4.00
N ASN A 53 25.11 0.29 3.38
CA ASN A 53 26.47 0.62 3.79
C ASN A 53 26.48 1.37 5.14
N LEU A 54 26.10 0.63 6.20
CA LEU A 54 25.94 1.05 7.60
C LEU A 54 27.28 1.28 8.33
N TRP A 55 28.41 1.15 7.63
CA TRP A 55 29.73 1.02 8.27
C TRP A 55 30.42 2.37 8.48
N SER A 56 29.90 3.46 7.94
CA SER A 56 30.41 4.81 8.26
C SER A 56 29.83 5.28 9.59
N ASN A 57 30.62 6.00 10.40
CA ASN A 57 30.13 6.65 11.63
C ASN A 57 29.68 8.11 11.38
N ASP A 58 29.82 8.62 10.16
CA ASP A 58 29.45 9.99 9.81
C ASP A 58 28.00 10.06 9.31
N ASP A 59 27.11 10.60 10.14
CA ASP A 59 25.68 10.72 9.85
C ASP A 59 25.35 11.74 8.75
N ALA A 60 26.18 12.77 8.56
CA ALA A 60 25.97 13.77 7.52
C ALA A 60 26.28 13.16 6.14
N TYR A 61 27.41 12.49 6.01
CA TYR A 61 27.80 11.79 4.78
C TYR A 61 26.77 10.72 4.38
N LYS A 62 26.22 9.98 5.35
CA LYS A 62 25.16 8.99 5.10
C LYS A 62 23.94 9.63 4.45
N ARG A 63 23.46 10.76 4.99
CA ARG A 63 22.26 11.42 4.49
C ARG A 63 22.42 11.86 3.03
N GLU A 64 23.50 12.58 2.72
CA GLU A 64 23.78 13.03 1.34
C GLU A 64 23.93 11.85 0.38
N HIS A 65 24.61 10.78 0.81
CA HIS A 65 24.74 9.56 0.01
C HIS A 65 23.37 8.95 -0.29
N HIS A 66 22.53 8.77 0.72
CA HIS A 66 21.21 8.18 0.55
C HIS A 66 20.29 9.04 -0.32
N GLU A 67 20.29 10.36 -0.16
CA GLU A 67 19.55 11.27 -1.04
C GLU A 67 20.00 11.15 -2.50
N ALA A 68 21.31 11.09 -2.74
CA ALA A 68 21.85 10.91 -4.09
C ALA A 68 21.51 9.52 -4.67
N VAL A 69 21.40 8.48 -3.84
CA VAL A 69 20.93 7.15 -4.25
C VAL A 69 19.44 7.17 -4.58
N ASP A 70 18.62 7.83 -3.76
CA ASP A 70 17.18 7.96 -3.97
C ASP A 70 16.89 8.68 -5.30
N ASP A 71 17.60 9.79 -5.58
CA ASP A 71 17.50 10.50 -6.85
C ASP A 71 17.87 9.63 -8.05
N LYS A 72 18.96 8.85 -7.96
CA LYS A 72 19.38 7.96 -9.04
C LYS A 72 18.36 6.88 -9.31
N TYR A 73 17.82 6.24 -8.27
CA TYR A 73 16.81 5.19 -8.45
C TYR A 73 15.46 5.75 -8.91
N LEU A 74 15.06 6.93 -8.45
CA LEU A 74 13.91 7.64 -8.98
C LEU A 74 14.04 7.87 -10.50
N GLN A 75 15.20 8.34 -10.97
CA GLN A 75 15.43 8.50 -12.41
C GLN A 75 15.32 7.17 -13.17
N VAL A 76 15.76 6.06 -12.59
CA VAL A 76 15.58 4.73 -13.19
C VAL A 76 14.08 4.37 -13.29
N LEU A 77 13.31 4.55 -12.22
CA LEU A 77 11.86 4.26 -12.20
C LEU A 77 11.11 5.10 -13.24
N ILE A 78 11.42 6.40 -13.35
CA ILE A 78 10.85 7.29 -14.36
C ILE A 78 11.13 6.77 -15.77
N GLN A 79 12.36 6.32 -16.05
CA GLN A 79 12.72 5.79 -17.37
C GLN A 79 12.05 4.45 -17.66
N LEU A 80 11.97 3.55 -16.67
CA LEU A 80 11.25 2.27 -16.81
C LEU A 80 9.76 2.50 -17.11
N ARG A 81 9.12 3.47 -16.43
CA ARG A 81 7.75 3.91 -16.71
C ARG A 81 7.60 4.46 -18.13
N LYS A 82 8.47 5.38 -18.55
CA LYS A 82 8.44 5.96 -19.91
C LYS A 82 8.60 4.92 -21.01
N MET A 83 9.24 3.79 -20.71
CA MET A 83 9.43 2.68 -21.63
C MET A 83 8.32 1.62 -21.55
N GLY A 84 7.33 1.77 -20.66
CA GLY A 84 6.28 0.77 -20.44
C GLY A 84 6.75 -0.52 -19.76
N LEU A 85 7.94 -0.53 -19.16
CA LEU A 85 8.49 -1.70 -18.47
C LEU A 85 8.04 -1.79 -17.01
N LEU A 86 7.89 -0.65 -16.35
CA LEU A 86 7.22 -0.54 -15.05
C LEU A 86 5.76 -0.18 -15.33
N LYS A 87 4.83 -0.93 -14.74
CA LYS A 87 3.39 -0.74 -14.86
C LYS A 87 2.77 -0.51 -13.48
N LYS A 88 1.53 -0.03 -13.48
CA LYS A 88 0.79 0.28 -12.26
C LYS A 88 0.56 -0.97 -11.41
N GLU A 89 0.25 -2.08 -12.08
CA GLU A 89 -0.01 -3.38 -11.49
C GLU A 89 1.22 -3.90 -10.74
N ASP A 90 2.43 -3.62 -11.23
CA ASP A 90 3.68 -4.03 -10.57
C ASP A 90 3.84 -3.37 -9.19
N ILE A 91 3.35 -2.13 -9.02
CA ILE A 91 3.46 -1.39 -7.75
C ILE A 91 2.72 -2.16 -6.65
N GLN A 92 1.50 -2.61 -6.98
CA GLN A 92 0.66 -3.39 -6.06
C GLN A 92 1.17 -4.83 -5.93
N GLN A 93 1.41 -5.50 -7.06
CA GLN A 93 1.78 -6.91 -7.12
C GLN A 93 3.09 -7.22 -6.37
N TYR A 94 4.07 -6.30 -6.42
CA TYR A 94 5.35 -6.45 -5.73
C TYR A 94 5.45 -5.60 -4.46
N HIS A 95 4.35 -4.98 -4.03
CA HIS A 95 4.26 -4.18 -2.81
C HIS A 95 5.39 -3.14 -2.69
N LEU A 96 5.69 -2.44 -3.78
CA LEU A 96 6.87 -1.59 -3.89
C LEU A 96 6.87 -0.45 -2.86
N THR A 97 5.70 0.11 -2.58
CA THR A 97 5.50 1.18 -1.58
C THR A 97 5.79 0.70 -0.17
N ILE A 98 5.32 -0.50 0.18
CA ILE A 98 5.54 -1.13 1.49
C ILE A 98 7.03 -1.43 1.69
N LYS A 99 7.74 -1.88 0.64
CA LYS A 99 9.18 -2.10 0.71
C LYS A 99 9.95 -0.83 1.04
N LEU A 100 9.57 0.32 0.46
CA LEU A 100 10.18 1.61 0.80
C LEU A 100 9.89 2.03 2.25
N CYS A 101 8.67 1.77 2.74
CA CYS A 101 8.32 2.06 4.13
C CYS A 101 9.06 1.16 5.13
N GLY A 102 9.35 -0.08 4.74
CA GLY A 102 9.95 -1.10 5.59
C GLY A 102 11.49 -1.09 5.67
N GLU A 103 12.17 -0.18 4.96
CA GLU A 103 13.62 -0.12 4.91
C GLU A 103 14.25 0.23 6.26
N TYR A 104 15.33 -0.42 6.66
CA TYR A 104 16.05 0.00 7.87
C TYR A 104 16.94 1.22 7.57
N GLY A 105 16.82 2.28 8.39
CA GLY A 105 17.64 3.49 8.27
C GLY A 105 16.99 4.59 7.46
N TYR A 106 17.34 4.71 6.17
CA TYR A 106 16.91 5.84 5.33
C TYR A 106 15.53 5.63 4.72
N PHE A 107 14.68 6.68 4.74
CA PHE A 107 13.42 6.68 4.01
C PHE A 107 13.58 7.30 2.64
N SER A 108 13.28 6.52 1.62
CA SER A 108 13.37 6.91 0.23
C SER A 108 12.13 7.69 -0.22
N GLU A 109 11.97 8.87 0.35
CA GLU A 109 10.78 9.72 0.20
C GLU A 109 10.45 10.02 -1.27
N LYS A 110 11.45 10.32 -2.12
CA LYS A 110 11.19 10.74 -3.49
C LYS A 110 10.68 9.57 -4.32
N ARG A 111 11.25 8.38 -4.14
CA ARG A 111 10.73 7.12 -4.73
C ARG A 111 9.32 6.82 -4.22
N PHE A 112 9.07 6.98 -2.92
CA PHE A 112 7.76 6.72 -2.34
C PHE A 112 6.69 7.62 -2.95
N ARG A 113 6.90 8.94 -2.93
CA ARG A 113 5.97 9.93 -3.51
C ARG A 113 5.70 9.64 -4.99
N PHE A 114 6.73 9.31 -5.77
CA PHE A 114 6.56 8.96 -7.18
C PHE A 114 5.63 7.76 -7.39
N LEU A 115 5.76 6.70 -6.57
CA LEU A 115 4.89 5.53 -6.68
C LEU A 115 3.46 5.82 -6.25
N ILE A 116 3.26 6.58 -5.16
CA ILE A 116 1.93 6.95 -4.67
C ILE A 116 1.22 7.90 -5.64
N GLU A 117 1.91 8.89 -6.18
CA GLU A 117 1.35 9.80 -7.19
C GLU A 117 0.90 9.06 -8.45
N TRP A 118 1.57 7.95 -8.77
CA TRP A 118 1.18 7.12 -9.90
C TRP A 118 0.07 6.13 -9.57
N ASP A 119 0.12 5.51 -8.39
CA ASP A 119 -0.94 4.63 -7.90
C ASP A 119 -1.26 4.84 -6.42
N PRO A 120 -2.22 5.72 -6.12
CA PRO A 120 -2.64 5.93 -4.74
C PRO A 120 -3.22 4.66 -4.10
N ASN A 121 -3.79 3.75 -4.88
CA ASN A 121 -4.41 2.53 -4.33
C ASN A 121 -3.37 1.60 -3.67
N ALA A 122 -2.09 1.78 -3.98
CA ALA A 122 -1.01 1.07 -3.30
C ALA A 122 -0.87 1.45 -1.81
N LEU A 123 -1.52 2.52 -1.32
CA LEU A 123 -1.60 2.84 0.12
C LEU A 123 -2.64 2.02 0.87
N ILE A 124 -3.74 1.64 0.21
CA ILE A 124 -4.94 1.08 0.86
C ILE A 124 -5.02 -0.45 0.78
N ASN A 125 -4.03 -1.10 0.17
CA ASN A 125 -3.87 -2.56 0.19
C ASN A 125 -2.67 -2.93 1.07
N PRO A 126 -2.75 -2.77 2.41
CA PRO A 126 -1.67 -3.14 3.31
C PRO A 126 -1.70 -4.65 3.58
N ASP A 127 -1.70 -5.47 2.52
CA ASP A 127 -1.73 -6.93 2.68
C ASP A 127 -0.36 -7.50 3.10
N VAL A 128 0.61 -6.64 3.42
CA VAL A 128 1.99 -7.06 3.68
C VAL A 128 2.60 -6.36 4.88
N LYS A 129 3.30 -7.20 5.66
CA LYS A 129 4.21 -6.91 6.77
C LYS A 129 5.24 -5.83 6.42
N GLY A 130 4.92 -4.57 6.67
CA GLY A 130 5.90 -3.48 6.68
C GLY A 130 6.49 -3.31 8.08
N SER A 131 7.81 -3.11 8.18
CA SER A 131 8.37 -2.51 9.39
C SER A 131 7.87 -1.07 9.48
N LEU A 132 7.61 -0.61 10.70
CA LEU A 132 6.75 0.54 10.91
C LEU A 132 7.50 1.84 10.66
N PRO A 133 6.80 2.86 10.13
CA PRO A 133 7.41 4.12 9.77
C PRO A 133 8.02 4.84 10.99
N THR A 134 9.27 5.28 10.88
CA THR A 134 9.86 6.31 11.75
C THR A 134 9.12 7.65 11.58
N ASP A 135 9.45 8.65 12.40
CA ASP A 135 8.76 9.93 12.55
C ASP A 135 8.37 10.59 11.22
N GLU A 136 9.36 10.81 10.35
CA GLU A 136 9.17 11.44 9.04
C GLU A 136 8.35 10.55 8.10
N ARG A 137 8.55 9.23 8.16
CA ARG A 137 7.83 8.26 7.34
C ARG A 137 6.35 8.26 7.69
N PHE A 138 6.04 8.32 8.97
CA PHE A 138 4.66 8.29 9.46
C PHE A 138 3.92 9.51 8.93
N GLN A 139 4.54 10.68 9.05
CA GLN A 139 3.98 11.93 8.52
C GLN A 139 3.74 11.83 7.00
N ILE A 140 4.73 11.38 6.22
CA ILE A 140 4.63 11.33 4.75
C ILE A 140 3.56 10.32 4.30
N VAL A 141 3.51 9.15 4.91
CA VAL A 141 2.50 8.11 4.62
C VAL A 141 1.11 8.60 5.00
N PHE A 142 0.96 9.18 6.20
CA PHE A 142 -0.33 9.70 6.66
C PHE A 142 -0.82 10.86 5.80
N GLU A 143 0.06 11.82 5.51
CA GLU A 143 -0.24 12.95 4.63
C GLU A 143 -0.69 12.47 3.24
N SER A 144 -0.01 11.48 2.68
CA SER A 144 -0.40 10.87 1.41
C SER A 144 -1.77 10.20 1.50
N GLY A 145 -2.05 9.50 2.60
CA GLY A 145 -3.34 8.87 2.86
C GLY A 145 -4.49 9.89 2.89
N ILE A 146 -4.31 11.00 3.60
CA ILE A 146 -5.30 12.08 3.67
C ILE A 146 -5.44 12.78 2.30
N ARG A 147 -4.34 13.05 1.60
CA ARG A 147 -4.34 13.70 0.29
C ARG A 147 -5.17 12.93 -0.76
N TYR A 148 -4.98 11.62 -0.84
CA TYR A 148 -5.64 10.80 -1.88
C TYR A 148 -6.96 10.16 -1.43
N PHE A 149 -7.14 9.94 -0.13
CA PHE A 149 -8.35 9.28 0.42
C PHE A 149 -8.97 10.04 1.60
N PRO A 150 -9.28 11.35 1.44
CA PRO A 150 -9.66 12.23 2.55
C PRO A 150 -10.97 11.82 3.25
N LYS A 151 -11.86 11.08 2.58
CA LYS A 151 -13.21 10.83 3.10
C LYS A 151 -13.30 9.71 4.13
N LYS A 152 -12.61 8.59 3.90
CA LYS A 152 -12.78 7.36 4.71
C LYS A 152 -11.45 6.66 4.94
N LYS A 153 -10.83 6.16 3.87
CA LYS A 153 -9.66 5.27 3.97
C LYS A 153 -8.44 6.00 4.54
N GLY A 154 -8.24 7.27 4.23
CA GLY A 154 -7.05 8.02 4.64
C GLY A 154 -6.84 8.06 6.16
N ILE A 155 -7.90 8.32 6.93
CA ILE A 155 -7.81 8.33 8.39
C ILE A 155 -7.71 6.91 8.97
N ASN A 156 -8.39 5.94 8.35
CA ASN A 156 -8.36 4.55 8.79
C ASN A 156 -6.97 3.92 8.61
N LEU A 157 -6.14 4.40 7.67
CA LEU A 157 -4.78 3.92 7.46
C LEU A 157 -3.90 4.00 8.72
N LEU A 158 -4.14 5.00 9.59
CA LEU A 158 -3.40 5.14 10.86
C LEU A 158 -3.60 3.94 11.79
N PHE A 159 -4.81 3.40 11.77
CA PHE A 159 -5.31 2.42 12.71
C PHE A 159 -5.54 1.07 12.04
N HIS A 160 -5.04 0.87 10.82
CA HIS A 160 -5.22 -0.37 10.11
C HIS A 160 -4.22 -1.41 10.61
N LYS A 161 -4.72 -2.60 10.92
CA LYS A 161 -3.97 -3.75 11.40
C LYS A 161 -3.24 -4.38 10.23
N GLY A 162 -1.93 -4.58 10.38
CA GLY A 162 -1.19 -5.41 9.43
C GLY A 162 -1.61 -6.88 9.52
N THR A 163 -1.72 -7.56 8.39
CA THR A 163 -2.10 -9.00 8.29
C THR A 163 -0.99 -9.97 8.72
N GLY A 164 0.03 -9.50 9.44
CA GLY A 164 1.25 -10.24 9.71
C GLY A 164 1.24 -11.16 10.94
N HIS A 165 1.85 -12.35 10.82
CA HIS A 165 2.10 -13.29 11.93
C HIS A 165 3.00 -12.76 13.06
N ASN A 166 3.81 -11.73 12.79
CA ASN A 166 4.65 -11.09 13.81
C ASN A 166 3.90 -9.89 14.38
N HIS A 167 3.20 -10.17 15.48
CA HIS A 167 2.56 -9.29 16.43
C HIS A 167 2.13 -7.88 15.97
N TRP A 168 0.86 -7.78 15.54
CA TRP A 168 -0.16 -6.79 15.98
C TRP A 168 0.18 -5.30 16.11
N GLN A 169 1.19 -4.76 15.46
CA GLN A 169 1.51 -3.35 15.62
C GLN A 169 0.84 -2.47 14.56
N TYR A 170 -0.05 -1.58 15.02
CA TYR A 170 -0.71 -0.57 14.19
C TYR A 170 0.28 0.57 13.89
N PRO A 171 0.25 1.18 12.68
CA PRO A 171 1.12 2.30 12.35
C PRO A 171 1.11 3.41 13.40
N PHE A 172 -0.07 3.74 13.92
CA PHE A 172 -0.24 4.71 14.99
C PHE A 172 0.43 4.30 16.30
N GLU A 173 0.25 3.05 16.76
CA GLU A 173 0.86 2.58 18.02
C GLU A 173 2.38 2.56 17.93
N SER A 174 2.93 2.12 16.80
CA SER A 174 4.37 2.06 16.60
C SER A 174 4.99 3.44 16.49
N ALA A 175 4.32 4.37 15.81
CA ALA A 175 4.70 5.76 15.84
C ALA A 175 4.68 6.28 17.29
N CYS A 176 3.63 5.99 18.07
CA CYS A 176 3.54 6.41 19.47
C CYS A 176 4.65 5.81 20.35
N MET A 177 5.05 4.56 20.10
CA MET A 177 6.18 3.93 20.80
C MET A 177 7.52 4.60 20.51
N GLY A 178 7.73 5.05 19.27
CA GLY A 178 8.98 5.72 18.87
C GLY A 178 9.03 7.20 19.26
N LEU A 179 7.94 7.93 19.01
CA LEU A 179 7.87 9.39 19.13
C LEU A 179 7.28 9.90 20.43
N GLY A 180 6.43 9.11 21.08
CA GLY A 180 5.48 9.59 22.07
C GLY A 180 4.14 9.98 21.46
N TYR A 181 3.07 9.72 22.21
CA TYR A 181 1.70 9.96 21.78
C TYR A 181 1.42 11.43 21.44
N GLU A 182 1.96 12.38 22.21
CA GLU A 182 1.72 13.82 22.00
C GLU A 182 2.28 14.30 20.67
N GLN A 183 3.50 13.87 20.31
CA GLN A 183 4.14 14.22 19.05
C GLN A 183 3.37 13.63 17.86
N VAL A 184 2.97 12.36 17.95
CA VAL A 184 2.18 11.71 16.88
C VAL A 184 0.84 12.40 16.71
N MET A 185 0.13 12.68 17.80
CA MET A 185 -1.16 13.40 17.74
C MET A 185 -1.00 14.79 17.17
N LYS A 186 0.08 15.50 17.48
CA LYS A 186 0.38 16.79 16.86
C LYS A 186 0.55 16.66 15.35
N VAL A 187 1.32 15.68 14.86
CA VAL A 187 1.49 15.43 13.42
C VAL A 187 0.14 15.11 12.76
N VAL A 188 -0.70 14.30 13.42
CA VAL A 188 -2.04 13.97 12.94
C VAL A 188 -2.89 15.23 12.81
N GLU A 189 -3.02 16.02 13.88
CA GLU A 189 -3.81 17.24 13.89
C GLU A 189 -3.30 18.29 12.88
N ASP A 190 -1.99 18.54 12.85
CA ASP A 190 -1.37 19.49 11.91
C ASP A 190 -1.65 19.07 10.45
N THR A 191 -1.61 17.77 10.15
CA THR A 191 -1.95 17.25 8.82
C THR A 191 -3.44 17.44 8.53
N LEU A 192 -4.33 17.15 9.47
CA LEU A 192 -5.77 17.34 9.26
C LEU A 192 -6.15 18.81 9.06
N ILE A 193 -5.47 19.73 9.75
CA ILE A 193 -5.64 21.18 9.56
C ILE A 193 -5.19 21.61 8.17
N ARG A 194 -4.02 21.13 7.70
CA ARG A 194 -3.49 21.44 6.36
C ARG A 194 -4.43 21.01 5.22
N TYR A 195 -5.21 19.96 5.42
CA TYR A 195 -6.15 19.43 4.42
C TYR A 195 -7.62 19.78 4.73
N SER A 196 -7.86 20.84 5.51
CA SER A 196 -9.20 21.29 5.90
C SER A 196 -10.12 21.67 4.73
N ASP A 197 -9.56 22.02 3.56
CA ASP A 197 -10.30 22.29 2.33
C ASP A 197 -11.07 21.06 1.81
N THR A 198 -10.63 19.85 2.19
CA THR A 198 -11.33 18.60 1.86
C THR A 198 -11.79 17.93 3.16
N PRO A 199 -12.89 18.40 3.78
CA PRO A 199 -13.27 17.97 5.11
C PRO A 199 -13.52 16.46 5.15
N ILE A 200 -12.97 15.81 6.17
CA ILE A 200 -13.22 14.40 6.45
C ILE A 200 -14.72 14.25 6.74
N ASN A 201 -15.38 13.33 6.05
CA ASN A 201 -16.73 12.94 6.43
C ASN A 201 -16.64 12.02 7.66
N VAL A 202 -16.65 12.62 8.85
CA VAL A 202 -16.46 11.91 10.12
C VAL A 202 -17.50 10.81 10.31
N ALA A 203 -18.74 11.04 9.89
CA ALA A 203 -19.81 10.04 9.96
C ALA A 203 -19.50 8.81 9.11
N ASP A 204 -19.07 9.02 7.87
CA ASP A 204 -18.67 7.95 6.95
C ASP A 204 -17.42 7.21 7.42
N ALA A 205 -16.42 7.95 7.90
CA ALA A 205 -15.19 7.37 8.43
C ALA A 205 -15.48 6.52 9.69
N LEU A 206 -16.34 7.01 10.58
CA LEU A 206 -16.75 6.32 11.80
C LEU A 206 -17.45 5.01 11.48
N LEU A 207 -18.42 5.03 10.57
CA LEU A 207 -19.11 3.81 10.12
C LEU A 207 -18.15 2.83 9.46
N SER A 208 -17.24 3.32 8.62
CA SER A 208 -16.23 2.47 7.98
C SER A 208 -15.28 1.85 8.99
N ALA A 209 -14.83 2.60 10.00
CA ALA A 209 -13.94 2.11 11.05
C ALA A 209 -14.64 1.11 11.98
N ALA A 210 -15.93 1.31 12.27
CA ALA A 210 -16.70 0.44 13.15
C ALA A 210 -17.06 -0.93 12.52
N VAL A 211 -17.09 -1.03 11.19
CA VAL A 211 -17.43 -2.26 10.46
C VAL A 211 -16.18 -3.05 10.02
N ASP A 212 -15.04 -2.37 9.83
CA ASP A 212 -13.79 -3.00 9.41
C ASP A 212 -13.04 -3.61 10.59
N GLU A 213 -13.01 -4.94 10.67
CA GLU A 213 -12.31 -5.70 11.72
C GLU A 213 -10.79 -5.48 11.74
N ASN A 214 -10.23 -4.92 10.66
CA ASN A 214 -8.83 -4.56 10.58
C ASN A 214 -8.56 -3.14 11.09
N VAL A 215 -9.57 -2.36 11.47
CA VAL A 215 -9.35 -1.02 12.04
C VAL A 215 -9.38 -1.08 13.56
N HIS A 216 -8.37 -0.52 14.21
CA HIS A 216 -8.30 -0.46 15.67
C HIS A 216 -9.45 0.37 16.26
N LEU A 217 -9.95 -0.04 17.43
CA LEU A 217 -11.02 0.66 18.14
C LEU A 217 -10.64 2.11 18.50
N ASP A 218 -9.34 2.41 18.65
CA ASP A 218 -8.87 3.79 18.87
C ASP A 218 -9.23 4.74 17.73
N CYS A 219 -9.38 4.24 16.50
CA CYS A 219 -9.87 5.05 15.39
C CYS A 219 -11.29 5.57 15.67
N VAL A 220 -12.17 4.70 16.18
CA VAL A 220 -13.55 5.02 16.55
C VAL A 220 -13.56 6.06 17.67
N TYR A 221 -12.77 5.84 18.73
CA TYR A 221 -12.65 6.81 19.82
C TYR A 221 -12.09 8.15 19.36
N PHE A 222 -11.08 8.16 18.49
CA PHE A 222 -10.50 9.36 17.90
C PHE A 222 -11.56 10.16 17.11
N LEU A 223 -12.32 9.50 16.24
CA LEU A 223 -13.38 10.14 15.45
C LEU A 223 -14.50 10.70 16.32
N LEU A 224 -14.92 9.97 17.36
CA LEU A 224 -15.93 10.45 18.32
C LEU A 224 -15.45 11.67 19.12
N ARG A 225 -14.17 11.71 19.52
CA ARG A 225 -13.60 12.88 20.22
C ARG A 225 -13.55 14.12 19.32
N ARG A 226 -13.27 13.95 18.03
CA ARG A 226 -13.25 15.07 17.07
C ARG A 226 -14.63 15.66 16.82
N GLN A 227 -15.66 14.81 16.77
CA GLN A 227 -17.03 15.25 16.53
C GLN A 227 -18.01 14.49 17.42
N PRO A 228 -18.20 14.92 18.68
CA PRO A 228 -19.01 14.19 19.66
C PRO A 228 -20.50 14.12 19.30
N ASP A 229 -20.99 15.02 18.45
CA ASP A 229 -22.38 15.04 17.99
C ASP A 229 -22.67 14.14 16.77
N VAL A 230 -21.65 13.45 16.24
CA VAL A 230 -21.77 12.65 15.01
C VAL A 230 -22.79 11.53 15.12
N LEU A 231 -22.89 10.88 16.28
CA LEU A 231 -23.87 9.81 16.50
C LEU A 231 -25.31 10.34 16.47
N LEU A 232 -25.57 11.51 17.08
CA LEU A 232 -26.89 12.14 17.04
C LEU A 232 -27.28 12.53 15.61
N LYS A 233 -26.33 13.06 14.84
CA LYS A 233 -26.53 13.41 13.42
C LYS A 233 -26.88 12.18 12.57
N LEU A 234 -26.20 11.05 12.80
CA LEU A 234 -26.48 9.79 12.12
C LEU A 234 -27.89 9.24 12.43
N LEU A 235 -28.29 9.30 13.71
CA LEU A 235 -29.63 8.86 14.13
C LEU A 235 -30.74 9.75 13.55
N SER A 236 -30.57 11.08 13.56
CA SER A 236 -31.52 12.03 12.98
C SER A 236 -31.63 11.93 11.46
N SER A 237 -30.55 11.56 10.78
CA SER A 237 -30.58 11.37 9.31
C SER A 237 -31.41 10.14 8.93
N SER A 238 -31.35 9.09 9.75
CA SER A 238 -32.06 7.83 9.50
C SER A 238 -33.58 7.94 9.61
N SER A 239 -34.10 8.87 10.43
CA SER A 239 -35.54 9.08 10.60
C SER A 239 -36.20 9.88 9.47
N SER A 240 -35.40 10.56 8.64
CA SER A 240 -35.88 11.41 7.54
C SER A 240 -36.02 10.70 6.20
N SER A 241 -35.68 9.41 6.11
CA SER A 241 -35.85 8.65 4.86
C SER A 241 -37.35 8.46 4.59
N PRO A 242 -37.93 9.08 3.54
CA PRO A 242 -39.34 8.91 3.25
C PRO A 242 -39.56 7.43 2.95
N ARG A 243 -40.39 6.77 3.78
CA ARG A 243 -40.93 5.46 3.46
C ARG A 243 -41.62 5.60 2.11
N ILE A 244 -40.98 5.12 1.04
CA ILE A 244 -41.65 4.92 -0.24
C ILE A 244 -42.74 3.90 0.07
N SER A 245 -43.97 4.37 0.25
CA SER A 245 -45.14 3.52 0.29
C SER A 245 -45.31 2.96 -1.11
N THR A 246 -44.59 1.88 -1.41
CA THR A 246 -44.91 1.02 -2.55
C THR A 246 -46.29 0.43 -2.30
N LEU A 247 -47.31 1.11 -2.81
CA LEU A 247 -48.57 0.49 -3.18
C LEU A 247 -48.24 -0.50 -4.30
N VAL A 248 -47.96 -1.75 -3.91
CA VAL A 248 -47.85 -2.86 -4.84
C VAL A 248 -49.27 -3.32 -5.10
N ASP A 249 -49.80 -2.94 -6.26
CA ASP A 249 -51.03 -3.47 -6.80
C ASP A 249 -50.81 -4.94 -7.15
N ALA A 250 -51.60 -5.80 -6.53
CA ALA A 250 -51.49 -7.25 -6.66
C ALA A 250 -52.08 -7.68 -8.00
N THR A 251 -51.23 -8.04 -8.96
CA THR A 251 -51.64 -8.95 -10.03
C THR A 251 -50.66 -10.10 -10.15
N ALA A 252 -51.24 -11.29 -10.05
CA ALA A 252 -50.62 -12.59 -10.01
C ALA A 252 -50.20 -13.08 -11.41
N ALA A 253 -49.03 -13.71 -11.48
CA ALA A 253 -48.66 -14.84 -12.34
C ALA A 253 -47.15 -15.05 -12.07
N GLY A 254 -46.71 -16.06 -11.35
CA GLY A 254 -46.74 -17.45 -11.80
C GLY A 254 -45.56 -17.67 -12.76
N ILE A 255 -44.49 -18.34 -12.30
CA ILE A 255 -43.63 -19.28 -13.04
C ILE A 255 -42.55 -19.80 -12.07
N ASN A 256 -42.65 -21.11 -11.80
CA ASN A 256 -41.56 -21.98 -11.33
C ASN A 256 -40.37 -21.89 -12.30
N ASP A 257 -39.13 -21.97 -11.82
CA ASP A 257 -38.36 -23.20 -12.07
C ASP A 257 -37.05 -23.27 -11.29
N ASN A 258 -36.85 -24.46 -10.73
CA ASN A 258 -35.62 -24.96 -10.17
C ASN A 258 -34.50 -24.93 -11.20
N ASN A 259 -33.27 -24.64 -10.77
CA ASN A 259 -32.12 -25.45 -11.18
C ASN A 259 -30.94 -25.30 -10.21
N ASN A 260 -30.68 -26.40 -9.51
CA ASN A 260 -29.34 -26.81 -9.09
C ASN A 260 -28.39 -26.69 -10.28
N ASP A 261 -27.19 -26.14 -10.06
CA ASP A 261 -26.03 -26.94 -10.46
C ASP A 261 -24.81 -26.66 -9.57
N SER A 262 -24.30 -27.77 -9.06
CA SER A 262 -23.12 -27.89 -8.24
C SER A 262 -21.94 -28.10 -9.18
N SER A 263 -20.93 -27.23 -9.13
CA SER A 263 -19.65 -27.51 -9.77
C SER A 263 -18.52 -27.26 -8.79
N ASN A 264 -18.15 -28.33 -8.08
CA ASN A 264 -16.81 -28.52 -7.53
C ASN A 264 -15.80 -28.47 -8.68
N ASN A 265 -14.73 -27.69 -8.52
CA ASN A 265 -13.54 -27.83 -9.34
C ASN A 265 -12.30 -27.84 -8.46
N ASP A 266 -11.88 -29.06 -8.09
CA ASP A 266 -10.55 -29.38 -7.63
C ASP A 266 -9.57 -29.12 -8.78
N ASN A 267 -8.64 -28.19 -8.59
CA ASN A 267 -7.52 -28.02 -9.52
C ASN A 267 -6.19 -28.16 -8.77
N SER A 268 -5.70 -29.40 -8.77
CA SER A 268 -4.36 -29.80 -8.38
C SER A 268 -3.34 -29.19 -9.36
N GLY A 269 -2.60 -28.19 -8.89
CA GLY A 269 -1.57 -27.50 -9.66
C GLY A 269 -0.28 -28.32 -9.76
N ASP A 270 -0.13 -29.03 -10.88
CA ASP A 270 1.13 -29.61 -11.38
C ASP A 270 2.13 -28.49 -11.72
N SER A 271 3.14 -28.29 -10.87
CA SER A 271 4.17 -27.28 -11.08
C SER A 271 5.24 -27.80 -12.04
N LYS A 272 5.01 -27.56 -13.34
CA LYS A 272 6.00 -27.81 -14.40
C LYS A 272 7.29 -27.00 -14.20
N ILE A 273 8.33 -27.69 -13.77
CA ILE A 273 9.73 -27.23 -13.80
C ILE A 273 10.15 -27.02 -15.27
N ARG A 274 10.17 -25.77 -15.74
CA ARG A 274 10.61 -25.43 -17.11
C ARG A 274 12.13 -25.28 -17.18
N LYS A 275 12.75 -26.10 -18.03
CA LYS A 275 14.18 -26.05 -18.37
C LYS A 275 14.45 -24.84 -19.28
N ARG A 276 15.36 -23.95 -18.87
CA ARG A 276 15.86 -22.84 -19.68
C ARG A 276 16.55 -23.36 -20.95
N LYS A 277 16.20 -22.78 -22.09
CA LYS A 277 16.86 -23.02 -23.39
C LYS A 277 18.21 -22.30 -23.36
N ARG A 278 19.30 -23.07 -23.25
CA ARG A 278 20.65 -22.53 -23.46
C ARG A 278 20.83 -22.34 -24.97
N GLY A 279 20.88 -21.09 -25.41
CA GLY A 279 21.39 -20.68 -26.71
C GLY A 279 22.83 -20.22 -26.59
#